data_AF-A0A967Y8Z6-F1
#
_entry.id   AF-A0A967Y8Z6-F1
#
_cell.length_a   1.000
_cell.length_b   1.000
_cell.length_c   1.000
_cell.angle_alpha   90.00
_cell.angle_beta   90.00
_cell.angle_gamma   90.00
#
_symmetry.space_group_name_H-M   'P 1'
#
loop_
_entity.id
_entity.type
_entity.pdbx_description
1 polymer ?
#
loop_
_entity_poly.entity_id
_entity_poly.type
_entity_poly.pdbx_seq_one_letter_code
_entity_poly.pdbx_strand_id
1 'polypeptide(L)' 'PTVAILGAGAMGEVLVGGLLRAGWPAASLGLAARREERRADVESRTGVSASLDAAGCASGADVVVVAVKPSDVPRLLD' A
#
# COMPACT_ATOMS: atom_id res chain seq x y z
N PRO A 1 -0.67 13.63 -7.00
CA PRO A 1 -1.25 12.31 -7.37
C PRO A 1 -1.45 11.45 -6.12
N THR A 2 -2.54 10.69 -6.06
CA THR A 2 -2.77 9.67 -5.02
C THR A 2 -2.24 8.32 -5.48
N VAL A 3 -1.58 7.58 -4.58
CA VAL A 3 -0.94 6.29 -4.90
C VAL A 3 -1.42 5.22 -3.93
N ALA A 4 -2.01 4.16 -4.48
CA ALA A 4 -2.35 2.94 -3.75
C ALA A 4 -1.29 1.87 -3.99
N ILE A 5 -0.66 1.37 -2.94
CA ILE A 5 0.33 0.30 -3.01
C ILE A 5 -0.30 -0.98 -2.47
N LEU A 6 -0.65 -1.89 -3.38
CA LEU A 6 -1.30 -3.15 -3.06
C LEU A 6 -0.23 -4.17 -2.67
N GLY A 7 0.01 -4.29 -1.36
CA GLY A 7 0.98 -5.20 -0.79
C GLY A 7 1.94 -4.51 0.17
N ALA A 8 1.65 -4.61 1.46
CA ALA A 8 2.54 -4.18 2.54
C ALA A 8 3.68 -5.20 2.82
N GLY A 9 4.33 -5.72 1.78
CA GLY A 9 5.55 -6.54 1.92
C GLY A 9 6.80 -5.66 2.01
N ALA A 10 7.99 -6.28 1.95
CA ALA A 10 9.25 -5.55 1.91
C ALA A 10 9.29 -4.49 0.78
N MET A 11 8.77 -4.82 -0.40
CA MET A 11 8.76 -3.88 -1.53
C MET A 11 7.76 -2.74 -1.36
N GLY A 12 6.56 -3.01 -0.86
CA GLY A 12 5.59 -1.95 -0.58
C GLY A 12 6.11 -0.95 0.46
N GLU A 13 6.79 -1.42 1.50
CA GLU A 13 7.45 -0.55 2.48
C GLU A 13 8.57 0.29 1.88
N VAL A 14 9.43 -0.30 1.04
CA VAL A 14 10.51 0.43 0.37
C VAL A 14 9.94 1.53 -0.52
N LEU A 15 8.87 1.24 -1.25
CA LEU A 15 8.18 2.21 -2.10
C LEU A 15 7.59 3.37 -1.28
N VAL A 16 6.80 3.07 -0.24
CA VAL A 16 6.25 4.13 0.63
C VAL A 16 7.35 4.94 1.29
N GLY A 17 8.37 4.28 1.84
CA GLY A 17 9.49 4.95 2.46
C GLY A 17 10.29 5.83 1.48
N GLY A 18 10.38 5.44 0.21
CA GLY A 18 10.99 6.23 -0.85
C GLY A 18 10.16 7.47 -1.19
N LEU A 19 8.85 7.30 -1.35
CA LEU A 19 7.93 8.40 -1.67
C LEU A 19 7.86 9.44 -0.54
N LEU A 20 7.77 8.98 0.72
CA LEU A 20 7.83 9.86 1.88
C LEU A 20 9.14 10.67 1.94
N ARG A 21 10.29 10.02 1.69
CA ARG A 21 11.60 10.71 1.62
C ARG A 21 11.69 11.70 0.47
N ALA A 22 11.00 11.44 -0.63
CA ALA A 22 10.88 12.35 -1.77
C ALA A 22 9.90 13.51 -1.51
N GLY A 23 9.33 13.62 -0.31
CA GLY A 23 8.44 14.71 0.10
C GLY A 23 6.97 14.50 -0.26
N TRP A 24 6.57 13.29 -0.63
CA TRP A 24 5.15 12.99 -0.86
C TRP A 24 4.39 13.01 0.47
N PRO A 25 3.21 13.65 0.53
CA PRO A 25 2.41 13.68 1.75
C PRO A 25 1.86 12.28 2.05
N ALA A 26 1.92 11.85 3.31
CA ALA A 26 1.40 10.54 3.72
C ALA A 26 -0.10 10.38 3.37
N ALA A 27 -0.87 11.47 3.40
CA ALA A 27 -2.28 11.50 3.04
C ALA A 27 -2.56 11.21 1.55
N SER A 28 -1.56 11.31 0.66
CA SER A 28 -1.70 10.92 -0.75
C SER A 28 -1.27 9.47 -1.00
N LEU A 29 -0.89 8.72 0.03
CA LEU A 29 -0.41 7.35 -0.08
C LEU A 29 -1.38 6.43 0.66
N GLY A 30 -1.56 5.23 0.13
CA GLY A 30 -2.31 4.15 0.79
C GLY A 30 -1.59 2.82 0.63
N LEU A 31 -1.65 1.97 1.65
CA LEU A 31 -1.11 0.61 1.62
C LEU A 31 -2.22 -0.42 1.85
N ALA A 32 -2.23 -1.48 1.05
CA ALA A 32 -3.06 -2.65 1.33
C ALA A 32 -2.23 -3.78 1.95
N ALA A 33 -2.68 -4.32 3.07
CA ALA A 33 -2.10 -5.46 3.75
C ALA A 33 -3.08 -6.64 3.75
N ARG A 34 -2.57 -7.88 3.88
CA ARG A 34 -3.42 -9.09 3.95
C ARG A 34 -3.73 -9.54 5.38
N ARG A 35 -3.01 -9.02 6.37
CA ARG A 35 -3.08 -9.45 7.78
C ARG A 35 -3.14 -8.22 8.66
N GLU A 36 -3.94 -8.27 9.72
CA GLU A 36 -4.17 -7.11 10.59
C GLU A 36 -2.91 -6.69 11.33
N GLU A 37 -2.13 -7.66 11.83
CA GLU A 37 -0.86 -7.35 12.51
C GLU A 37 0.07 -6.60 11.57
N ARG A 38 0.04 -6.98 10.29
CA ARG A 38 0.82 -6.29 9.28
C ARG A 38 0.28 -4.89 9.01
N ARG A 39 -1.02 -4.74 8.78
CA ARG A 39 -1.70 -3.45 8.56
C ARG A 39 -1.33 -2.43 9.65
N ALA A 40 -1.45 -2.84 10.92
CA ALA A 40 -1.14 -2.00 12.06
C ALA A 40 0.36 -1.63 12.15
N ASP A 41 1.26 -2.59 11.88
CA ASP A 41 2.71 -2.36 11.92
C ASP A 41 3.17 -1.33 10.88
N VAL A 42 2.74 -1.46 9.62
CA VAL A 42 3.11 -0.49 8.56
C VAL A 42 2.56 0.89 8.90
N GLU A 43 1.30 0.99 9.33
CA GLU A 43 0.66 2.28 9.59
C GLU A 43 1.37 3.00 10.73
N SER A 44 1.66 2.28 11.83
CA SER A 44 2.46 2.77 12.95
C SER A 44 3.83 3.28 12.53
N ARG A 45 4.56 2.51 11.70
CA ARG A 45 5.95 2.83 11.33
C ARG A 45 6.07 3.91 10.25
N THR A 46 5.08 4.04 9.38
CA THR A 46 5.16 4.92 8.20
C THR A 46 4.26 6.15 8.31
N GLY A 47 3.23 6.12 9.16
CA GLY A 47 2.20 7.16 9.22
C GLY A 47 1.26 7.18 8.01
N VAL A 48 1.39 6.21 7.09
CA VAL A 48 0.54 6.06 5.91
C VAL A 48 -0.65 5.16 6.24
N SER A 49 -1.84 5.54 5.78
CA SER A 49 -3.04 4.74 5.98
C SER A 49 -2.88 3.35 5.37
N ALA A 50 -3.18 2.33 6.18
CA ALA A 50 -3.16 0.93 5.74
C ALA A 50 -4.52 0.26 5.91
N SER A 51 -4.97 -0.47 4.88
CA SER A 51 -6.25 -1.17 4.84
C SER A 51 -6.07 -2.66 4.62
N LEU A 52 -7.04 -3.46 5.09
CA LEU A 52 -7.20 -4.87 4.69
C LEU A 52 -7.97 -5.04 3.38
N ASP A 53 -8.65 -3.98 2.94
CA ASP A 53 -9.39 -3.92 1.69
C ASP A 53 -8.53 -3.29 0.60
N ALA A 54 -8.00 -4.15 -0.28
CA ALA A 54 -7.18 -3.73 -1.42
C ALA A 54 -8.00 -2.97 -2.48
N ALA A 55 -9.26 -3.34 -2.70
CA ALA A 55 -10.12 -2.68 -3.68
C ALA A 55 -10.49 -1.27 -3.19
N GLY A 56 -10.88 -1.15 -1.92
CA GLY A 56 -11.11 0.15 -1.29
C GLY A 56 -9.87 1.03 -1.28
N CYS A 57 -8.68 0.45 -1.05
CA CYS A 57 -7.41 1.19 -1.13
C CYS A 57 -7.10 1.70 -2.54
N ALA A 58 -7.42 0.92 -3.58
CA ALA A 58 -7.22 1.30 -4.98
C ALA A 58 -8.27 2.31 -5.48
N SER A 59 -9.46 2.33 -4.87
CA SER A 59 -10.56 3.19 -5.27
C SER A 59 -10.18 4.67 -5.21
N GLY A 60 -10.25 5.36 -6.34
CA GLY A 60 -9.94 6.79 -6.44
C GLY A 60 -8.44 7.13 -6.41
N ALA A 61 -7.55 6.14 -6.45
CA ALA A 61 -6.12 6.37 -6.60
C ALA A 61 -5.78 6.72 -8.07
N ASP A 62 -4.96 7.76 -8.28
CA ASP A 62 -4.44 8.10 -9.61
C ASP A 62 -3.49 7.02 -10.14
N VAL A 63 -2.76 6.36 -9.23
CA VAL A 63 -1.79 5.31 -9.53
C VAL A 63 -1.99 4.14 -8.58
N VAL A 64 -2.08 2.93 -9.15
CA VAL A 64 -2.10 1.68 -8.39
C VAL A 64 -0.81 0.90 -8.65
N VAL A 65 -0.09 0.58 -7.59
CA VAL A 65 1.13 -0.23 -7.64
C VAL A 65 0.84 -1.61 -7.05
N VAL A 66 0.96 -2.65 -7.88
CA VAL A 66 0.80 -4.04 -7.43
C VAL A 66 2.15 -4.54 -6.88
N ALA A 67 2.26 -4.62 -5.56
CA ALA A 67 3.47 -4.99 -4.81
C ALA A 67 3.33 -6.33 -4.06
N VAL A 68 2.57 -7.28 -4.62
CA VAL A 68 2.41 -8.65 -4.12
C VAL A 68 3.32 -9.65 -4.84
N LYS A 69 3.35 -10.91 -4.37
CA LYS A 69 4.02 -11.99 -5.10
C LYS A 69 3.27 -12.27 -6.41
N PRO A 70 3.95 -12.67 -7.50
CA PRO A 70 3.28 -12.96 -8.77
C PRO A 70 2.11 -13.95 -8.67
N SER A 71 2.25 -14.98 -7.83
CA SER A 71 1.20 -15.98 -7.57
C SER A 71 -0.05 -15.42 -6.86
N ASP A 72 0.08 -14.28 -6.18
CA ASP A 72 -1.04 -13.63 -5.49
C ASP A 72 -1.82 -12.66 -6.41
N VAL A 73 -1.26 -12.31 -7.59
CA VAL A 73 -1.85 -11.30 -8.49
C VAL A 73 -3.24 -11.71 -9.02
N PRO A 74 -3.49 -12.95 -9.47
CA PRO A 74 -4.83 -13.31 -9.97
C PRO A 74 -5.91 -13.06 -8.92
N ARG A 75 -5.73 -13.59 -7.70
CA ARG A 75 -6.66 -13.40 -6.58
C ARG A 75 -6.85 -11.93 -6.17
N LEU A 76 -5.86 -11.08 -6.41
CA LEU A 76 -5.95 -9.65 -6.10
C LEU A 76 -6.80 -8.89 -7.13
N LEU A 77 -6.87 -9.38 -8.37
CA LEU A 77 -7.54 -8.74 -9.50
C LEU A 77 -8.91 -9.33 -9.84
N ASP A 78 -9.26 -10.47 -9.23
CA ASP A 78 -10.60 -11.08 -9.28
C ASP A 78 -11.63 -10.26 -8.48
#